data_AF-A0ABC9SPQ0-F1
#
_entry.id   AF-A0ABC9SPQ0-F1
#
_cell.length_a   1.000
_cell.length_b   1.000
_cell.length_c   1.000
_cell.angle_alpha   90.00
_cell.angle_beta   90.00
_cell.angle_gamma   90.00
#
_symmetry.space_group_name_H-M   'P 1'
#
loop_
_entity.id
_entity.type
_entity.pdbx_description
1 polymer ?
#
loop_
_entity_poly.entity_id
_entity_poly.type
_entity_poly.pdbx_seq_one_letter_code
_entity_poly.pdbx_strand_id
1 'polypeptide(L)'
;MTSRRYELTNEQWEQIKVIFPPYTTGRPPKRNNREMFNAMLWIARSGAPWRDLPEHYGLWKTVYARFCKWRDEGVLQTIFQELNVEPDFENLSIDSTSIKAHQHSAGAKKRP
;
A
#
# COMPACT_ATOMS: atom_id res chain seq x y z
N MET A 1 -3.72 -11.86 -20.47
CA MET A 1 -4.41 -10.57 -20.30
C MET A 1 -3.45 -9.64 -19.59
N THR A 2 -3.04 -8.55 -20.24
CA THR A 2 -2.07 -7.59 -19.71
C THR A 2 -2.70 -6.86 -18.52
N SER A 3 -2.07 -6.95 -17.35
CA SER A 3 -2.50 -6.24 -16.14
C SER A 3 -2.47 -4.72 -16.38
N ARG A 4 -3.40 -3.95 -15.77
CA ARG A 4 -3.31 -2.48 -15.81
C ARG A 4 -2.05 -2.03 -15.05
N ARG A 5 -1.53 -0.83 -15.34
CA ARG A 5 -0.26 -0.30 -14.81
C ARG A 5 -0.06 -0.44 -13.29
N TYR A 6 -1.12 -0.45 -12.50
CA TYR A 6 -1.07 -0.50 -11.04
C TYR A 6 -1.74 -1.74 -10.43
N GLU A 7 -1.98 -2.77 -11.24
CA GLU A 7 -2.64 -4.01 -10.81
C GLU A 7 -1.66 -5.17 -10.76
N LEU A 8 -1.87 -6.08 -9.80
CA LEU A 8 -1.07 -7.29 -9.69
C LEU A 8 -1.21 -8.18 -10.91
N THR A 9 -0.08 -8.74 -11.34
CA THR A 9 -0.10 -9.88 -12.26
C THR A 9 -0.76 -11.09 -11.60
N ASN A 10 -1.07 -12.12 -12.39
CA ASN A 10 -1.65 -13.34 -11.84
C ASN A 10 -0.65 -14.05 -10.93
N GLU A 11 0.62 -14.07 -11.30
CA GLU A 11 1.70 -14.71 -10.56
C GLU A 11 1.88 -14.06 -9.19
N GLN A 12 1.93 -12.72 -9.14
CA GLN A 12 2.01 -11.97 -7.88
C GLN A 12 0.78 -12.21 -7.00
N TRP A 13 -0.41 -12.25 -7.61
CA TRP A 13 -1.64 -12.54 -6.88
C TRP A 13 -1.62 -13.94 -6.25
N GLU A 14 -1.17 -14.95 -6.99
CA GLU A 14 -1.10 -16.33 -6.52
C GLU A 14 -0.17 -16.51 -5.31
N GLN A 15 0.91 -15.72 -5.24
CA GLN A 15 1.82 -15.71 -4.08
C GLN A 15 1.15 -15.20 -2.80
N ILE A 16 0.33 -14.14 -2.90
CA ILE A 16 -0.18 -13.44 -1.71
C ILE A 16 -1.64 -13.79 -1.35
N LYS A 17 -2.39 -14.44 -2.24
CA LYS A 17 -3.84 -14.65 -2.07
C LYS A 17 -4.22 -15.34 -0.76
N VAL A 18 -3.34 -16.20 -0.24
CA VAL A 18 -3.54 -16.99 0.98
C VAL A 18 -3.45 -16.16 2.26
N ILE A 19 -2.85 -14.97 2.19
CA ILE A 19 -2.66 -14.06 3.33
C ILE A 19 -3.97 -13.32 3.64
N PHE A 20 -4.83 -13.14 2.63
CA PHE A 20 -6.08 -12.40 2.82
C PHE A 20 -7.08 -13.21 3.64
N PRO A 21 -7.78 -12.58 4.60
CA PRO A 21 -8.76 -13.27 5.42
C PRO A 21 -9.92 -13.81 4.57
N PRO A 22 -10.45 -15.00 4.91
CA PRO A 22 -11.63 -15.54 4.24
C PRO A 22 -12.86 -14.66 4.51
N TYR A 23 -13.86 -14.74 3.63
CA TYR A 23 -15.13 -14.08 3.86
C TYR A 23 -15.92 -14.83 4.93
N THR A 24 -15.93 -14.28 6.14
CA THR A 24 -16.58 -14.89 7.32
C THR A 24 -18.05 -14.51 7.47
N THR A 25 -18.56 -13.55 6.68
CA THR A 25 -19.94 -13.04 6.81
C THR A 25 -20.83 -13.58 5.70
N GLY A 26 -22.06 -13.98 6.05
CA GLY A 26 -22.95 -14.75 5.17
C GLY A 26 -23.23 -14.13 3.79
N ARG A 27 -23.34 -12.79 3.67
CA ARG A 27 -23.42 -12.15 2.35
C ARG A 27 -22.03 -12.01 1.76
N PRO A 28 -21.72 -12.66 0.62
CA PRO A 28 -20.43 -12.50 -0.03
C PRO A 28 -20.25 -11.02 -0.42
N PRO A 29 -19.05 -10.46 -0.24
CA PRO A 29 -18.80 -9.08 -0.61
C PRO A 29 -18.94 -8.91 -2.12
N LYS A 30 -19.44 -7.74 -2.53
CA LYS A 30 -19.62 -7.40 -3.94
C LYS A 30 -18.32 -7.38 -4.77
N ARG A 31 -17.18 -7.28 -4.09
CA ARG A 31 -15.84 -7.20 -4.70
C ARG A 31 -14.90 -8.13 -3.95
N ASN A 32 -14.07 -8.84 -4.72
CA ASN A 32 -13.15 -9.82 -4.17
C ASN A 32 -11.89 -9.14 -3.56
N ASN A 33 -11.02 -9.93 -2.94
CA ASN A 33 -9.84 -9.41 -2.22
C ASN A 33 -8.83 -8.81 -3.21
N ARG A 34 -8.69 -9.41 -4.39
CA ARG A 34 -7.80 -8.92 -5.46
C ARG A 34 -8.22 -7.53 -5.94
N GLU A 35 -9.50 -7.33 -6.24
CA GLU A 35 -10.02 -6.04 -6.69
C GLU A 35 -9.80 -4.94 -5.65
N MET A 36 -10.04 -5.26 -4.37
CA MET A 36 -9.82 -4.32 -3.28
C MET A 36 -8.35 -3.99 -3.08
N PHE A 37 -7.47 -4.98 -3.19
CA PHE A 37 -6.04 -4.78 -3.05
C PHE A 37 -5.48 -3.98 -4.25
N ASN A 38 -5.91 -4.29 -5.47
CA ASN A 38 -5.58 -3.50 -6.67
C ASN A 38 -6.01 -2.02 -6.53
N ALA A 39 -7.18 -1.76 -5.95
CA ALA A 39 -7.63 -0.39 -5.67
C ALA A 39 -6.70 0.34 -4.69
N MET A 40 -6.24 -0.35 -3.64
CA MET A 40 -5.27 0.20 -2.68
C MET A 40 -3.90 0.43 -3.34
N LEU A 41 -3.44 -0.49 -4.19
CA LEU A 41 -2.20 -0.33 -4.96
C LEU A 41 -2.27 0.87 -5.90
N TRP A 42 -3.41 1.08 -6.57
CA TRP A 42 -3.61 2.26 -7.40
C TRP A 42 -3.42 3.55 -6.60
N ILE A 43 -4.01 3.65 -5.41
CA ILE A 43 -3.83 4.81 -4.51
C ILE A 43 -2.35 4.94 -4.07
N ALA A 44 -1.74 3.85 -3.62
CA ALA A 44 -0.36 3.86 -3.13
C ALA A 44 0.66 4.25 -4.22
N ARG A 45 0.44 3.82 -5.46
CA ARG A 45 1.32 4.10 -6.61
C ARG A 45 1.09 5.47 -7.23
N SER A 46 -0.16 5.94 -7.26
CA SER A 46 -0.50 7.24 -7.86
C SER A 46 -0.32 8.41 -6.90
N GLY A 47 -0.42 8.17 -5.58
CA GLY A 47 -0.47 9.23 -4.57
C GLY A 47 -1.76 10.05 -4.61
N ALA A 48 -2.75 9.66 -5.42
CA ALA A 48 -4.01 10.39 -5.56
C ALA A 48 -4.83 10.33 -4.26
N PRO A 49 -5.62 11.37 -3.95
CA PRO A 49 -6.51 11.33 -2.80
C PRO A 49 -7.56 10.22 -2.99
N TRP A 50 -7.99 9.60 -1.89
CA TRP A 50 -8.97 8.49 -1.91
C TRP A 50 -10.24 8.80 -2.70
N ARG A 51 -10.69 10.07 -2.71
CA ARG A 51 -11.90 10.51 -3.42
C ARG A 51 -11.78 10.40 -4.94
N ASP A 52 -10.57 10.37 -5.46
CA ASP A 52 -10.27 10.31 -6.90
C ASP A 52 -10.06 8.86 -7.36
N LEU A 53 -10.32 7.88 -6.48
CA LEU A 53 -10.28 6.47 -6.85
C LEU A 53 -11.20 6.21 -8.06
N PRO A 54 -10.69 5.60 -9.14
CA PRO A 54 -11.50 5.29 -10.31
C PRO A 54 -12.73 4.43 -9.97
N GLU A 55 -13.88 4.79 -10.54
CA GLU A 55 -15.17 4.14 -10.25
C GLU A 55 -15.18 2.63 -10.51
N HIS A 56 -14.35 2.15 -11.44
CA HIS A 56 -14.23 0.72 -11.72
C HIS A 56 -13.71 -0.10 -10.54
N TYR A 57 -12.98 0.50 -9.60
CA TYR A 57 -12.58 -0.14 -8.33
C TYR A 57 -13.70 -0.13 -7.28
N GLY A 58 -14.78 0.61 -7.53
CA GLY A 58 -15.93 0.75 -6.65
C GLY A 58 -15.85 2.01 -5.78
N LEU A 59 -16.71 2.06 -4.75
CA LEU A 59 -16.82 3.21 -3.87
C LEU A 59 -15.56 3.36 -3.01
N TRP A 60 -14.91 4.52 -3.10
CA TRP A 60 -13.70 4.80 -2.32
C TRP A 60 -13.86 4.57 -0.82
N LYS A 61 -15.04 4.86 -0.26
CA LYS A 61 -15.36 4.63 1.17
C LYS A 61 -15.23 3.15 1.54
N THR A 62 -15.67 2.26 0.65
CA THR A 62 -15.61 0.82 0.87
C THR A 62 -14.17 0.32 0.80
N VAL A 63 -13.39 0.81 -0.16
CA VAL A 63 -11.96 0.46 -0.27
C VAL A 63 -11.21 0.99 0.96
N TYR A 64 -11.44 2.23 1.35
CA TYR A 64 -10.82 2.85 2.53
C TYR A 64 -11.16 2.11 3.83
N ALA A 65 -12.43 1.76 4.04
CA ALA A 65 -12.83 0.99 5.22
C ALA A 65 -12.14 -0.39 5.26
N ARG A 66 -11.98 -1.04 4.11
CA ARG A 66 -11.25 -2.32 4.02
C ARG A 66 -9.74 -2.14 4.23
N PHE A 67 -9.16 -1.04 3.73
CA PHE A 67 -7.77 -0.67 3.98
C PHE A 67 -7.51 -0.52 5.47
N CYS A 68 -8.34 0.25 6.19
CA CYS A 68 -8.21 0.41 7.64
C CYS A 68 -8.32 -0.94 8.36
N LYS A 69 -9.30 -1.77 8.00
CA LYS A 69 -9.45 -3.11 8.58
C LYS A 69 -8.19 -3.97 8.38
N TRP A 70 -7.68 -4.07 7.15
CA TRP A 70 -6.50 -4.89 6.86
C TRP A 70 -5.19 -4.32 7.41
N ARG A 71 -5.10 -3.00 7.57
CA ARG A 71 -4.01 -2.35 8.30
C ARG A 71 -4.05 -2.76 9.77
N ASP A 72 -5.21 -2.64 10.41
CA ASP A 72 -5.37 -2.91 11.84
C ASP A 72 -5.24 -4.42 12.16
N GLU A 73 -5.60 -5.29 11.22
CA GLU A 73 -5.38 -6.74 11.29
C GLU A 73 -3.96 -7.18 10.90
N GLY A 74 -3.09 -6.26 10.47
CA GLY A 74 -1.71 -6.56 10.06
C GLY A 74 -1.55 -7.24 8.68
N VAL A 75 -2.65 -7.53 7.98
CA VAL A 75 -2.67 -8.20 6.66
C VAL A 75 -1.76 -7.50 5.65
N LEU A 76 -1.82 -6.17 5.59
CA LEU A 76 -1.00 -5.39 4.65
C LEU A 76 0.50 -5.49 4.96
N GLN A 77 0.86 -5.56 6.25
CA GLN A 77 2.24 -5.71 6.67
C GLN A 77 2.77 -7.09 6.29
N THR A 78 2.00 -8.15 6.52
CA THR A 78 2.36 -9.51 6.11
C THR A 78 2.56 -9.60 4.60
N ILE A 79 1.65 -9.03 3.80
CA ILE A 79 1.79 -9.00 2.33
C ILE A 79 3.08 -8.28 1.91
N PHE A 80 3.39 -7.15 2.54
CA PHE A 80 4.61 -6.41 2.25
C PHE A 80 5.86 -7.24 2.57
N GLN A 81 5.88 -7.94 3.70
CA GLN A 81 7.01 -8.80 4.08
C GLN A 81 7.22 -9.95 3.09
N GLU A 82 6.15 -10.64 2.68
CA GLU A 82 6.21 -11.75 1.71
C GLU A 82 6.67 -11.30 0.32
N LEU A 83 6.27 -10.11 -0.13
CA LEU A 83 6.69 -9.56 -1.42
C LEU A 83 8.10 -8.96 -1.41
N ASN A 84 8.68 -8.66 -0.24
CA ASN A 84 10.04 -8.09 -0.13
C ASN A 84 11.16 -9.13 -0.08
N VAL A 85 10.88 -10.41 -0.30
CA VAL A 85 11.90 -11.48 -0.25
C VAL A 85 12.92 -11.32 -1.40
N GLU A 86 12.51 -10.80 -2.56
CA GLU A 86 13.39 -10.43 -3.68
C GLU A 86 12.99 -9.06 -4.26
N PRO A 87 13.44 -7.94 -3.66
CA PRO A 87 13.04 -6.62 -4.14
C PRO A 87 13.76 -6.28 -5.46
N ASP A 88 12.99 -5.98 -6.50
CA ASP A 88 13.49 -5.55 -7.82
C ASP A 88 13.88 -4.04 -7.86
N PHE A 89 13.62 -3.31 -6.78
CA PHE A 89 13.82 -1.87 -6.61
C PHE A 89 13.16 -0.98 -7.68
N GLU A 90 12.24 -1.50 -8.49
CA GLU A 90 11.58 -0.73 -9.56
C GLU A 90 10.78 0.44 -8.99
N ASN A 91 10.29 0.28 -7.75
CA ASN A 91 9.55 1.29 -7.04
C ASN A 91 10.09 1.47 -5.62
N LEU A 92 11.01 2.42 -5.48
CA LEU A 92 11.62 2.77 -4.21
C LEU A 92 10.95 4.03 -3.61
N SER A 93 10.25 3.86 -2.50
CA SER A 93 9.77 4.99 -1.69
C SER A 93 10.83 5.37 -0.67
N ILE A 94 11.56 6.46 -0.91
CA ILE A 94 12.51 7.04 0.05
C ILE A 94 11.80 8.21 0.76
N ASP A 95 11.65 8.14 2.09
CA ASP A 95 11.28 9.30 2.89
C ASP A 95 12.55 9.97 3.46
N SER A 96 12.82 11.20 3.02
CA SER A 96 13.87 12.02 3.66
C SER A 96 13.24 12.84 4.77
N THR A 97 13.73 12.71 6.01
CA THR A 97 13.40 13.66 7.07
C THR A 97 14.43 14.80 7.06
N SER A 98 14.07 15.96 6.51
CA SER A 98 14.89 17.17 6.61
C SER A 98 14.43 18.01 7.82
N ILE A 99 15.25 18.10 8.87
CA ILE A 99 15.01 19.04 9.98
C ILE A 99 15.85 20.29 9.71
N LYS A 100 15.20 21.46 9.62
CA LYS A 100 15.95 22.73 9.58
C LYS A 100 16.70 22.91 10.90
N ALA A 101 18.02 22.99 10.82
CA ALA A 101 18.82 23.40 11.96
C ALA A 101 18.55 24.88 12.29
N HIS A 102 18.54 25.22 13.58
CA HIS A 102 18.51 26.62 14.01
C HIS A 102 19.79 27.31 13.53
N GLN A 103 19.76 28.61 13.26
CA GLN A 103 20.97 29.35 12.86
C GLN A 103 22.11 29.31 13.90
N HIS A 104 21.81 28.90 15.14
CA HIS A 104 22.76 28.71 16.24
C HIS A 104 23.12 27.24 16.51
N SER A 105 22.72 26.31 15.62
CA SER A 105 23.06 24.88 15.75
C SER A 105 24.53 24.58 15.45
N ALA A 106 25.28 25.52 14.86
CA ALA A 106 26.73 25.43 14.77
C ALA A 106 27.34 25.63 16.16
N GLY A 107 27.75 24.53 16.80
CA GLY A 107 28.45 24.57 18.08
C GLY A 107 29.73 25.42 18.03
N ALA A 108 30.19 25.86 19.20
CA ALA A 108 31.40 26.66 19.32
C ALA A 108 32.64 25.94 18.74
N LYS A 109 33.50 26.69 18.03
CA LYS A 109 34.75 26.17 17.44
C LYS A 109 35.67 25.65 18.56
N LYS A 110 35.95 24.34 18.59
CA LYS A 110 36.96 23.77 19.51
C LYS A 110 38.35 24.23 19.07
N ARG A 111 39.13 24.78 20.00
CA ARG A 111 40.57 25.03 19.79
C ARG A 111 41.33 23.71 19.99
N PRO A 112 42.36 23.43 19.18
CA PRO A 112 43.25 22.28 19.39
C PRO A 112 43.99 22.37 20.73
#